data_AF-A0A7K4I880-F1
#
_entry.id   AF-A0A7K4I880-F1
#
_cell.length_a   1.000
_cell.length_b   1.000
_cell.length_c   1.000
_cell.angle_alpha   90.00
_cell.angle_beta   90.00
_cell.angle_gamma   90.00
#
_symmetry.space_group_name_H-M   'P 1'
#
loop_
_entity.id
_entity.type
_entity.pdbx_description
1 polymer ?
#
loop_
_entity_poly.entity_id
_entity_poly.type
_entity_poly.pdbx_seq_one_letter_code
_entity_poly.pdbx_strand_id
1 'polypeptide(L)'
;MNHIVECAKFEVFGDKATPFVKVSNGLATACCQIFDNFAFISFTLAPKTTEDLPQELGAFVRKESQMHRLTGAITVNAHNSINGAINAQKTLVVLKKVGAHCLKKVDGLKPLPFEVGAATVFPQNLGLKEGMGPGGITAVVVRAGKQKAVYVVIDGNNMVSGLRESILSALNLVGIDEGEVFTTDTHSVNAVILGNRGYHPIGEVIRHETLIEYIKKAVLAALSDLEPVKVACKSITIPNVKVIGQKQLETLCRLIDKTLQKAKRVIVPLLASSGLLLMLILMIV
;
A
#
# COMPACT_ATOMS: atom_id res chain seq x y z
N MET A 1 2.41 16.49 18.32
CA MET A 1 3.47 15.48 18.40
C MET A 1 3.52 14.82 19.78
N ASN A 2 3.46 15.59 20.88
CA ASN A 2 3.44 15.05 22.26
C ASN A 2 2.36 13.98 22.51
N HIS A 3 1.12 14.16 22.05
CA HIS A 3 0.08 13.13 22.17
C HIS A 3 0.39 11.82 21.45
N ILE A 4 1.15 11.85 20.34
CA ILE A 4 1.54 10.62 19.63
C ILE A 4 2.55 9.83 20.47
N VAL A 5 3.53 10.53 21.06
CA VAL A 5 4.55 9.93 21.93
C VAL A 5 3.95 9.40 23.24
N GLU A 6 3.01 10.14 23.84
CA GLU A 6 2.26 9.66 25.02
C GLU A 6 1.43 8.41 24.71
N CYS A 7 0.81 8.36 23.53
CA CYS A 7 0.00 7.21 23.11
C CYS A 7 0.81 5.97 22.75
N ALA A 8 2.11 6.12 22.45
CA ALA A 8 3.04 5.04 22.16
C ALA A 8 3.48 4.25 23.41
N LYS A 9 3.03 4.63 24.60
CA LYS A 9 3.12 3.78 25.80
C LYS A 9 2.08 2.68 25.69
N PHE A 10 2.55 1.43 25.61
CA PHE A 10 1.73 0.23 25.58
C PHE A 10 1.83 -0.50 26.92
N GLU A 11 0.68 -0.90 27.45
CA GLU A 11 0.64 -2.11 28.26
C GLU A 11 0.59 -3.30 27.29
N VAL A 12 1.22 -4.41 27.66
CA VAL A 12 1.39 -5.54 26.75
C VAL A 12 0.15 -6.43 26.79
N PHE A 13 -0.41 -6.78 25.62
CA PHE A 13 -1.67 -7.52 25.52
C PHE A 13 -1.53 -8.75 24.62
N GLY A 14 -1.28 -9.89 25.25
CA GLY A 14 -1.34 -11.18 24.58
C GLY A 14 -0.03 -11.61 23.94
N ASP A 15 0.07 -12.92 23.77
CA ASP A 15 1.24 -13.66 23.29
C ASP A 15 0.83 -14.67 22.22
N LYS A 16 -0.35 -14.49 21.61
CA LYS A 16 -0.91 -15.43 20.63
C LYS A 16 -1.18 -14.77 19.29
N ALA A 17 -0.95 -15.53 18.23
CA ALA A 17 -1.40 -15.23 16.89
C ALA A 17 -2.03 -16.46 16.24
N THR A 18 -2.89 -16.25 15.27
CA THR A 18 -3.39 -17.32 14.39
C THR A 18 -2.41 -17.55 13.23
N PRO A 19 -2.45 -18.72 12.56
CA PRO A 19 -1.85 -18.86 11.25
C PRO A 19 -2.41 -17.84 10.26
N PHE A 20 -1.58 -17.41 9.31
CA PHE A 20 -1.96 -16.55 8.21
C PHE A 20 -2.95 -17.25 7.29
N VAL A 21 -4.03 -16.54 6.96
CA VAL A 21 -5.09 -16.98 6.08
C VAL A 21 -5.10 -16.13 4.82
N LYS A 22 -5.11 -16.80 3.67
CA LYS A 22 -5.37 -16.20 2.36
C LYS A 22 -6.70 -16.69 1.80
N VAL A 23 -7.51 -15.76 1.31
CA VAL A 23 -8.76 -16.03 0.59
C VAL A 23 -8.78 -15.19 -0.67
N SER A 24 -9.12 -15.81 -1.81
CA SER A 24 -9.29 -15.12 -3.09
C SER A 24 -10.62 -15.53 -3.72
N ASN A 25 -11.22 -14.62 -4.47
CA ASN A 25 -12.38 -14.88 -5.33
C ASN A 25 -12.05 -14.68 -6.83
N GLY A 26 -10.75 -14.68 -7.18
CA GLY A 26 -10.24 -14.46 -8.53
C GLY A 26 -10.19 -12.98 -8.96
N LEU A 27 -10.86 -12.08 -8.25
CA LEU A 27 -10.81 -10.64 -8.52
C LEU A 27 -10.10 -9.85 -7.42
N ALA A 28 -10.30 -10.26 -6.16
CA ALA A 28 -9.62 -9.69 -5.01
C ALA A 28 -9.11 -10.82 -4.12
N THR A 29 -8.02 -10.53 -3.43
CA THR A 29 -7.44 -11.39 -2.40
C THR A 29 -7.43 -10.63 -1.08
N ALA A 30 -7.87 -11.29 -0.02
CA ALA A 30 -7.70 -10.84 1.35
C ALA A 30 -6.77 -11.80 2.09
N CYS A 31 -5.86 -11.21 2.85
CA CYS A 31 -4.87 -11.89 3.66
C CYS A 31 -5.07 -11.45 5.12
N CYS A 32 -5.26 -12.37 6.05
CA CYS A 32 -5.59 -12.03 7.43
C CYS A 32 -4.84 -12.90 8.44
N GLN A 33 -4.44 -12.26 9.54
CA GLN A 33 -3.92 -12.91 10.73
C GLN A 33 -4.48 -12.18 11.96
N ILE A 34 -5.02 -12.93 12.91
CA ILE A 34 -5.41 -12.40 14.22
C ILE A 34 -4.19 -12.43 15.13
N PHE A 35 -3.88 -11.28 15.75
CA PHE A 35 -2.93 -11.13 16.83
C PHE A 35 -3.70 -10.79 18.10
N ASP A 36 -3.67 -11.70 19.07
CA ASP A 36 -4.53 -11.72 20.25
C ASP A 36 -6.01 -11.54 19.88
N ASN A 37 -6.58 -10.34 20.08
CA ASN A 37 -7.97 -10.03 19.77
C ASN A 37 -8.16 -9.00 18.63
N PHE A 38 -7.11 -8.74 17.84
CA PHE A 38 -7.15 -7.82 16.71
C PHE A 38 -6.81 -8.52 15.40
N ALA A 39 -7.63 -8.31 14.38
CA ALA A 39 -7.32 -8.76 13.03
C ALA A 39 -6.40 -7.76 12.31
N PHE A 40 -5.28 -8.23 11.79
CA PHE A 40 -4.59 -7.57 10.69
C PHE A 40 -5.12 -8.15 9.39
N ILE A 41 -5.71 -7.34 8.52
CA ILE A 41 -6.25 -7.80 7.23
C ILE A 41 -5.82 -6.85 6.11
N SER A 42 -5.23 -7.44 5.07
CA SER A 42 -4.77 -6.74 3.89
C SER A 42 -5.55 -7.17 2.66
N PHE A 43 -5.65 -6.26 1.69
CA PHE A 43 -6.38 -6.48 0.45
C PHE A 43 -5.51 -6.13 -0.76
N THR A 44 -5.67 -6.92 -1.82
CA THR A 44 -5.07 -6.65 -3.12
C THR A 44 -6.01 -7.10 -4.24
N LEU A 45 -5.93 -6.40 -5.38
CA LEU A 45 -6.54 -6.79 -6.65
C LEU A 45 -5.51 -7.40 -7.61
N ALA A 46 -4.24 -7.52 -7.18
CA ALA A 46 -3.16 -8.10 -7.97
C ALA A 46 -3.60 -9.46 -8.57
N PRO A 47 -3.30 -9.69 -9.87
CA PRO A 47 -2.44 -8.88 -10.74
C PRO A 47 -3.15 -7.69 -11.41
N LYS A 48 -4.40 -7.36 -11.08
CA LYS A 48 -5.06 -6.13 -11.57
C LYS A 48 -4.56 -4.91 -10.78
N THR A 49 -4.77 -3.71 -11.32
CA THR A 49 -4.44 -2.48 -10.61
C THR A 49 -5.11 -2.43 -9.24
N THR A 50 -4.31 -2.17 -8.21
CA THR A 50 -4.71 -1.91 -6.83
C THR A 50 -4.29 -0.48 -6.49
N GLU A 51 -5.25 0.44 -6.56
CA GLU A 51 -5.10 1.82 -6.06
C GLU A 51 -5.74 1.92 -4.66
N ASP A 52 -5.96 3.14 -4.19
CA ASP A 52 -6.68 3.44 -2.96
C ASP A 52 -7.99 2.67 -2.81
N LEU A 53 -8.12 2.00 -1.67
CA LEU A 53 -9.34 1.30 -1.31
C LEU A 53 -10.36 2.28 -0.72
N PRO A 54 -11.66 2.12 -1.03
CA PRO A 54 -12.69 2.99 -0.47
C PRO A 54 -12.70 2.93 1.06
N GLN A 55 -12.79 4.09 1.72
CA GLN A 55 -12.84 4.19 3.19
C GLN A 55 -13.97 3.33 3.80
N GLU A 56 -15.06 3.17 3.06
CA GLU A 56 -16.20 2.33 3.43
C GLU A 56 -15.82 0.85 3.66
N LEU A 57 -14.76 0.36 3.00
CA LEU A 57 -14.24 -0.99 3.22
C LEU A 57 -13.68 -1.14 4.63
N GLY A 58 -12.89 -0.17 5.12
CA GLY A 58 -12.33 -0.22 6.47
C GLY A 58 -13.41 -0.19 7.54
N ALA A 59 -14.44 0.63 7.36
CA ALA A 59 -15.60 0.67 8.26
C ALA A 59 -16.36 -0.67 8.26
N PHE A 60 -16.56 -1.27 7.08
CA PHE A 60 -17.16 -2.59 6.94
C PHE A 60 -16.34 -3.66 7.66
N VAL A 61 -15.05 -3.76 7.38
CA VAL A 61 -14.14 -4.76 7.96
C VAL A 61 -14.09 -4.66 9.48
N ARG A 62 -14.06 -3.45 10.04
CA ARG A 62 -14.13 -3.23 11.49
C ARG A 62 -15.43 -3.74 12.10
N LYS A 63 -16.58 -3.49 11.44
CA LYS A 63 -17.87 -4.00 11.90
C LYS A 63 -17.93 -5.53 11.79
N GLU A 64 -17.42 -6.07 10.70
CA GLU A 64 -17.40 -7.51 10.44
C GLU A 64 -16.54 -8.25 11.49
N SER A 65 -15.35 -7.71 11.82
CA SER A 65 -14.48 -8.31 12.84
C SER A 65 -15.12 -8.39 14.22
N GLN A 66 -15.96 -7.40 14.57
CA GLN A 66 -16.69 -7.41 15.85
C GLN A 66 -17.73 -8.52 15.95
N MET A 67 -18.30 -8.95 14.82
CA MET A 67 -19.21 -10.12 14.79
C MET A 67 -18.47 -11.42 15.12
N HIS A 68 -17.15 -11.45 14.92
CA HIS A 68 -16.22 -12.52 15.30
C HIS A 68 -15.57 -12.30 16.67
N ARG A 69 -16.17 -11.47 17.54
CA ARG A 69 -15.69 -11.17 18.92
C ARG A 69 -14.29 -10.55 18.99
N LEU A 70 -13.78 -10.02 17.88
CA LEU A 70 -12.53 -9.25 17.86
C LEU A 70 -12.77 -7.83 18.35
N THR A 71 -11.77 -7.26 19.04
CA THR A 71 -11.81 -5.86 19.49
C THR A 71 -11.83 -4.90 18.30
N GLY A 72 -11.19 -5.28 17.20
CA GLY A 72 -11.22 -4.55 15.95
C GLY A 72 -10.35 -5.18 14.87
N ALA A 73 -10.23 -4.46 13.77
CA ALA A 73 -9.39 -4.85 12.64
C ALA A 73 -8.61 -3.65 12.08
N ILE A 74 -7.36 -3.91 11.73
CA ILE A 74 -6.51 -3.02 10.94
C ILE A 74 -6.69 -3.44 9.49
N THR A 75 -7.26 -2.55 8.67
CA THR A 75 -7.42 -2.77 7.23
C THR A 75 -6.28 -2.12 6.48
N VAL A 76 -5.56 -2.89 5.67
CA VAL A 76 -4.39 -2.44 4.91
C VAL A 76 -4.63 -2.60 3.41
N ASN A 77 -4.35 -1.55 2.65
CA ASN A 77 -4.22 -1.65 1.20
C ASN A 77 -2.82 -2.18 0.88
N ALA A 78 -2.71 -3.28 0.13
CA ALA A 78 -1.41 -3.78 -0.28
C ALA A 78 -0.72 -2.84 -1.29
N HIS A 79 -1.51 -2.13 -2.11
CA HIS A 79 -1.02 -1.14 -3.06
C HIS A 79 0.17 -1.69 -3.87
N ASN A 80 0.02 -2.88 -4.48
CA ASN A 80 1.14 -3.72 -4.93
C ASN A 80 0.96 -4.26 -6.35
N SER A 81 0.18 -3.58 -7.19
CA SER A 81 -0.01 -3.95 -8.59
C SER A 81 -0.61 -2.78 -9.36
N ILE A 82 0.00 -2.38 -10.48
CA ILE A 82 -0.52 -1.38 -11.41
C ILE A 82 -0.32 -1.83 -12.85
N ASN A 83 -1.40 -1.82 -13.64
CA ASN A 83 -1.36 -2.09 -15.08
C ASN A 83 -2.42 -1.33 -15.91
N GLY A 84 -3.15 -0.39 -15.32
CA GLY A 84 -4.20 0.35 -16.01
C GLY A 84 -5.32 0.84 -15.09
N ALA A 85 -6.49 1.14 -15.66
CA ALA A 85 -7.61 1.72 -14.93
C ALA A 85 -8.37 0.70 -14.06
N ILE A 86 -8.97 1.17 -12.96
CA ILE A 86 -9.81 0.40 -12.04
C ILE A 86 -11.30 0.71 -12.28
N ASN A 87 -12.16 -0.31 -12.18
CA ASN A 87 -13.59 -0.13 -12.00
C ASN A 87 -13.96 -0.15 -10.49
N ALA A 88 -14.05 1.03 -9.87
CA ALA A 88 -14.16 1.16 -8.41
C ALA A 88 -15.45 0.53 -7.82
N GLN A 89 -16.60 0.66 -8.50
CA GLN A 89 -17.89 0.19 -7.95
C GLN A 89 -17.98 -1.34 -7.87
N LYS A 90 -17.55 -2.06 -8.92
CA LYS A 90 -17.51 -3.53 -8.88
C LYS A 90 -16.53 -4.06 -7.83
N THR A 91 -15.49 -3.28 -7.56
CA THR A 91 -14.39 -3.64 -6.67
C THR A 91 -14.82 -3.69 -5.20
N LEU A 92 -15.62 -2.73 -4.72
CA LEU A 92 -16.00 -2.67 -3.30
C LEU A 92 -16.82 -3.90 -2.85
N VAL A 93 -17.80 -4.34 -3.64
CA VAL A 93 -18.64 -5.51 -3.29
C VAL A 93 -17.79 -6.77 -3.21
N VAL A 94 -16.86 -6.93 -4.15
CA VAL A 94 -15.92 -8.06 -4.21
C VAL A 94 -14.99 -8.05 -3.00
N LEU A 95 -14.45 -6.89 -2.63
CA LEU A 95 -13.59 -6.69 -1.46
C LEU A 95 -14.32 -7.02 -0.15
N LYS A 96 -15.54 -6.51 0.04
CA LYS A 96 -16.36 -6.82 1.23
C LYS A 96 -16.59 -8.33 1.38
N LYS A 97 -16.94 -9.01 0.28
CA LYS A 97 -17.17 -10.47 0.28
C LYS A 97 -15.93 -11.27 0.65
N VAL A 98 -14.78 -10.96 0.03
CA VAL A 98 -13.54 -11.69 0.33
C VAL A 98 -13.03 -11.39 1.75
N GLY A 99 -13.21 -10.15 2.23
CA GLY A 99 -12.87 -9.75 3.59
C GLY A 99 -13.68 -10.50 4.65
N ALA A 100 -15.00 -10.56 4.50
CA ALA A 100 -15.88 -11.30 5.41
C ALA A 100 -15.54 -12.80 5.44
N HIS A 101 -15.29 -13.41 4.28
CA HIS A 101 -14.87 -14.80 4.22
C HIS A 101 -13.51 -15.02 4.88
N CYS A 102 -12.56 -14.11 4.68
CA CYS A 102 -11.24 -14.20 5.30
C CYS A 102 -11.33 -14.11 6.83
N LEU A 103 -12.12 -13.16 7.36
CA LEU A 103 -12.38 -13.02 8.80
C LEU A 103 -13.04 -14.27 9.39
N LYS A 104 -14.08 -14.79 8.74
CA LYS A 104 -14.73 -16.04 9.16
C LYS A 104 -13.78 -17.23 9.18
N LYS A 105 -12.87 -17.32 8.21
CA LYS A 105 -11.92 -18.43 8.12
C LYS A 105 -10.85 -18.35 9.21
N VAL A 106 -10.33 -17.16 9.52
CA VAL A 106 -9.32 -16.98 10.58
C VAL A 106 -9.92 -17.12 11.99
N ASP A 107 -11.19 -16.73 12.19
CA ASP A 107 -11.94 -16.92 13.44
C ASP A 107 -12.08 -18.41 13.84
N GLY A 108 -12.12 -19.30 12.85
CA GLY A 108 -12.14 -20.75 13.07
C GLY A 108 -10.78 -21.36 13.44
N LEU A 109 -9.69 -20.58 13.46
CA LEU A 109 -8.34 -21.07 13.76
C LEU A 109 -7.99 -20.92 15.22
N LYS A 110 -7.24 -21.89 15.76
CA LYS A 110 -6.74 -21.84 17.13
C LYS A 110 -5.59 -20.82 17.23
N PRO A 111 -5.65 -19.83 18.15
CA PRO A 111 -4.52 -18.97 18.44
C PRO A 111 -3.37 -19.75 19.11
N LEU A 112 -2.13 -19.45 18.72
CA LEU A 112 -0.91 -20.13 19.16
C LEU A 112 0.12 -19.11 19.64
N PRO A 113 1.01 -19.48 20.59
CA PRO A 113 2.24 -18.73 20.80
C PRO A 113 2.96 -18.50 19.48
N PHE A 114 3.54 -17.32 19.30
CA PHE A 114 4.14 -16.93 18.05
C PHE A 114 5.45 -16.19 18.26
N GLU A 115 6.25 -16.21 17.21
CA GLU A 115 7.56 -15.56 17.16
C GLU A 115 7.59 -14.59 15.99
N VAL A 116 8.35 -13.51 16.15
CA VAL A 116 8.52 -12.50 15.11
C VAL A 116 9.99 -12.19 14.98
N GLY A 117 10.42 -12.00 13.73
CA GLY A 117 11.71 -11.45 13.39
C GLY A 117 11.52 -10.43 12.29
N ALA A 118 12.33 -9.37 12.32
CA ALA A 118 12.19 -8.26 11.38
C ALA A 118 13.55 -7.76 10.93
N ALA A 119 13.65 -7.39 9.65
CA ALA A 119 14.87 -6.79 9.13
C ALA A 119 14.55 -5.81 8.00
N THR A 120 15.36 -4.76 7.92
CA THR A 120 15.29 -3.78 6.84
C THR A 120 16.61 -3.78 6.06
N VAL A 121 16.50 -3.80 4.74
CA VAL A 121 17.62 -3.67 3.81
C VAL A 121 17.47 -2.39 3.02
N PHE A 122 18.56 -1.65 2.89
CA PHE A 122 18.66 -0.43 2.09
C PHE A 122 19.49 -0.72 0.83
N PRO A 123 18.86 -0.87 -0.34
CA PRO A 123 19.59 -1.04 -1.59
C PRO A 123 20.45 0.19 -1.91
N GLN A 124 21.76 0.00 -2.09
CA GLN A 124 22.69 1.13 -2.28
C GLN A 124 22.52 1.85 -3.63
N ASN A 125 22.01 1.15 -4.64
CA ASN A 125 21.93 1.64 -6.02
C ASN A 125 20.49 1.96 -6.48
N LEU A 126 19.53 1.99 -5.55
CA LEU A 126 18.13 2.29 -5.87
C LEU A 126 17.71 3.50 -5.04
N GLY A 127 17.26 4.56 -5.71
CA GLY A 127 16.76 5.76 -5.07
C GLY A 127 15.44 6.23 -5.67
N LEU A 128 15.11 7.49 -5.37
CA LEU A 128 13.82 8.08 -5.73
C LEU A 128 13.55 8.04 -7.24
N LYS A 129 14.60 8.24 -8.05
CA LYS A 129 14.51 8.20 -9.51
C LYS A 129 14.20 6.82 -10.04
N GLU A 130 14.62 5.76 -9.35
CA GLU A 130 14.34 4.37 -9.69
C GLU A 130 12.99 3.88 -9.12
N GLY A 131 12.29 4.71 -8.35
CA GLY A 131 11.02 4.38 -7.71
C GLY A 131 11.13 3.82 -6.29
N MET A 132 12.32 3.82 -5.69
CA MET A 132 12.57 3.36 -4.32
C MET A 132 12.66 4.53 -3.36
N GLY A 133 11.82 4.52 -2.32
CA GLY A 133 11.86 5.49 -1.23
C GLY A 133 13.00 5.23 -0.23
N PRO A 134 13.30 6.20 0.65
CA PRO A 134 14.41 6.12 1.59
C PRO A 134 14.21 5.08 2.72
N GLY A 135 13.00 4.57 2.91
CA GLY A 135 12.64 3.56 3.91
C GLY A 135 13.08 2.13 3.56
N GLY A 136 13.57 1.89 2.34
CA GLY A 136 14.12 0.60 1.93
C GLY A 136 13.09 -0.52 1.88
N ILE A 137 13.57 -1.75 2.10
CA ILE A 137 12.77 -2.97 2.04
C ILE A 137 12.77 -3.62 3.42
N THR A 138 11.60 -3.69 4.05
CA THR A 138 11.41 -4.30 5.35
C THR A 138 10.68 -5.62 5.23
N ALA A 139 11.21 -6.68 5.85
CA ALA A 139 10.52 -7.95 6.00
C ALA A 139 10.20 -8.18 7.47
N VAL A 140 8.94 -8.54 7.76
CA VAL A 140 8.50 -9.01 9.08
C VAL A 140 8.01 -10.44 8.91
N VAL A 141 8.70 -11.39 9.52
CA VAL A 141 8.33 -12.80 9.49
C VAL A 141 7.62 -13.14 10.80
N VAL A 142 6.45 -13.77 10.69
CA VAL A 142 5.64 -14.24 11.81
C VAL A 142 5.56 -15.75 11.76
N ARG A 143 6.04 -16.43 12.81
CA ARG A 143 5.94 -17.88 12.96
C ARG A 143 4.83 -18.21 13.96
N ALA A 144 3.72 -18.76 13.49
CA ALA A 144 2.60 -19.22 14.31
C ALA A 144 2.45 -20.74 14.17
N GLY A 145 2.89 -21.49 15.18
CA GLY A 145 3.04 -22.94 15.07
C GLY A 145 4.11 -23.33 14.04
N LYS A 146 3.74 -24.12 13.03
CA LYS A 146 4.66 -24.54 11.96
C LYS A 146 4.73 -23.58 10.78
N GLN A 147 3.76 -22.68 10.64
CA GLN A 147 3.64 -21.79 9.50
C GLN A 147 4.50 -20.54 9.71
N LYS A 148 5.31 -20.19 8.71
CA LYS A 148 6.03 -18.91 8.60
C LYS A 148 5.32 -18.05 7.56
N ALA A 149 4.73 -16.96 8.02
CA ALA A 149 4.14 -15.94 7.17
C ALA A 149 5.07 -14.72 7.08
N VAL A 150 5.11 -14.05 5.94
CA VAL A 150 5.93 -12.84 5.78
C VAL A 150 5.11 -11.65 5.29
N TYR A 151 5.38 -10.48 5.88
CA TYR A 151 4.93 -9.19 5.39
C TYR A 151 6.15 -8.44 4.84
N VAL A 152 6.19 -8.24 3.52
CA VAL A 152 7.27 -7.49 2.86
C VAL A 152 6.76 -6.09 2.54
N VAL A 153 7.36 -5.06 3.10
CA VAL A 153 7.05 -3.66 2.82
C VAL A 153 8.19 -3.04 2.04
N ILE A 154 7.91 -2.57 0.83
CA ILE A 154 8.86 -1.88 -0.04
C ILE A 154 8.52 -0.39 -0.02
N ASP A 155 9.44 0.48 0.38
CA ASP A 155 9.21 1.91 0.30
C ASP A 155 9.20 2.36 -1.15
N GLY A 156 8.04 2.78 -1.63
CA GLY A 156 7.78 3.10 -3.04
C GLY A 156 6.29 3.31 -3.26
N ASN A 157 5.91 3.66 -4.49
CA ASN A 157 4.51 3.79 -4.89
C ASN A 157 4.20 2.70 -5.91
N ASN A 158 3.36 1.74 -5.51
CA ASN A 158 2.85 0.66 -6.35
C ASN A 158 3.93 -0.25 -6.96
N MET A 159 3.51 -1.28 -7.67
CA MET A 159 4.40 -2.31 -8.23
C MET A 159 3.89 -2.77 -9.59
N VAL A 160 4.78 -3.12 -10.51
CA VAL A 160 4.36 -3.66 -11.81
C VAL A 160 3.58 -4.97 -11.64
N SER A 161 2.49 -5.11 -12.39
CA SER A 161 1.62 -6.30 -12.35
C SER A 161 2.41 -7.60 -12.59
N GLY A 162 2.17 -8.62 -11.76
CA GLY A 162 2.85 -9.93 -11.81
C GLY A 162 4.13 -10.03 -10.97
N LEU A 163 4.72 -8.91 -10.54
CA LEU A 163 5.94 -8.94 -9.73
C LEU A 163 5.65 -9.41 -8.30
N ARG A 164 4.49 -9.04 -7.74
CA ARG A 164 4.02 -9.53 -6.43
C ARG A 164 4.02 -11.05 -6.37
N GLU A 165 3.43 -11.71 -7.36
CA GLU A 165 3.36 -13.16 -7.45
C GLU A 165 4.77 -13.76 -7.55
N SER A 166 5.63 -13.17 -8.38
CA SER A 166 7.02 -13.60 -8.56
C SER A 166 7.82 -13.52 -7.25
N ILE A 167 7.64 -12.45 -6.46
CA ILE A 167 8.25 -12.29 -5.14
C ILE A 167 7.75 -13.39 -4.19
N LEU A 168 6.43 -13.58 -4.07
CA LEU A 168 5.87 -14.59 -3.16
C LEU A 168 6.32 -16.01 -3.53
N SER A 169 6.38 -16.34 -4.82
CA SER A 169 6.93 -17.63 -5.29
C SER A 169 8.40 -17.79 -4.95
N ALA A 170 9.22 -16.75 -5.12
CA ALA A 170 10.64 -16.79 -4.75
C ALA A 170 10.84 -16.93 -3.23
N LEU A 171 9.96 -16.35 -2.42
CA LEU A 171 10.01 -16.46 -0.96
C LEU A 171 9.59 -17.85 -0.48
N ASN A 172 8.70 -18.52 -1.19
CA ASN A 172 8.35 -19.91 -0.88
C ASN A 172 9.56 -20.86 -0.96
N LEU A 173 10.44 -20.64 -1.93
CA LEU A 173 11.66 -21.42 -2.11
C LEU A 173 12.68 -21.26 -0.97
N VAL A 174 12.56 -20.21 -0.15
CA VAL A 174 13.43 -19.98 1.03
C VAL A 174 12.73 -20.30 2.36
N GLY A 175 11.62 -21.04 2.32
CA GLY A 175 10.99 -21.61 3.51
C GLY A 175 9.92 -20.74 4.18
N ILE A 176 9.36 -19.78 3.43
CA ILE A 176 8.15 -19.04 3.78
C ILE A 176 6.91 -19.78 3.24
N ASP A 177 5.91 -20.00 4.08
CA ASP A 177 4.70 -20.74 3.69
C ASP A 177 3.66 -19.82 3.04
N GLU A 178 3.48 -18.63 3.59
CA GLU A 178 2.49 -17.64 3.16
C GLU A 178 3.03 -16.21 3.29
N GLY A 179 2.38 -15.24 2.65
CA GLY A 179 2.76 -13.85 2.83
C GLY A 179 2.07 -12.88 1.90
N GLU A 180 2.43 -11.61 2.06
CA GLU A 180 1.95 -10.52 1.22
C GLU A 180 3.06 -9.46 1.04
N VAL A 181 3.02 -8.79 -0.11
CA VAL A 181 3.95 -7.71 -0.46
C VAL A 181 3.19 -6.39 -0.50
N PHE A 182 3.76 -5.35 0.09
CA PHE A 182 3.17 -4.03 0.26
C PHE A 182 4.09 -2.99 -0.35
N THR A 183 3.50 -1.90 -0.85
CA THR A 183 4.23 -0.65 -0.98
C THR A 183 3.71 0.36 0.04
N THR A 184 4.57 1.27 0.48
CA THR A 184 4.25 2.24 1.51
C THR A 184 3.35 3.36 1.01
N ASP A 185 3.44 3.66 -0.28
CA ASP A 185 2.85 4.83 -0.91
C ASP A 185 3.05 6.12 -0.09
N THR A 186 4.29 6.36 0.37
CA THR A 186 4.64 7.58 1.11
C THR A 186 4.61 8.86 0.25
N HIS A 187 4.35 8.73 -1.05
CA HIS A 187 4.50 9.77 -2.07
C HIS A 187 5.91 10.39 -2.18
N SER A 188 6.93 9.81 -1.53
CA SER A 188 8.30 10.32 -1.57
C SER A 188 8.94 10.24 -2.97
N VAL A 189 8.47 9.30 -3.79
CA VAL A 189 8.93 9.06 -5.17
C VAL A 189 8.08 9.79 -6.22
N ASN A 190 6.98 10.43 -5.82
CA ASN A 190 6.02 11.02 -6.74
C ASN A 190 6.51 12.35 -7.29
N ALA A 191 6.23 12.61 -8.56
CA ALA A 191 6.67 13.80 -9.30
C ALA A 191 8.20 14.01 -9.33
N VAL A 192 8.97 12.92 -9.21
CA VAL A 192 10.45 12.94 -9.25
C VAL A 192 10.98 12.81 -10.68
N ILE A 193 10.19 12.23 -11.60
CA ILE A 193 10.57 12.04 -13.01
C ILE A 193 9.52 12.62 -13.96
N LEU A 194 9.92 12.85 -15.21
CA LEU A 194 9.01 13.21 -16.29
C LEU A 194 8.37 11.94 -16.86
N GLY A 195 7.04 11.86 -16.84
CA GLY A 195 6.28 10.75 -17.40
C GLY A 195 4.81 10.82 -16.99
N ASN A 196 3.98 9.96 -17.58
CA ASN A 196 2.53 10.00 -17.36
C ASN A 196 2.13 9.85 -15.89
N ARG A 197 2.91 9.10 -15.09
CA ARG A 197 2.71 8.92 -13.64
C ARG A 197 3.54 9.85 -12.78
N GLY A 198 4.66 10.38 -13.30
CA GLY A 198 5.62 11.16 -12.53
C GLY A 198 6.50 10.36 -11.56
N TYR A 199 6.44 9.02 -11.59
CA TYR A 199 7.26 8.08 -10.83
C TYR A 199 7.31 6.72 -11.54
N HIS A 200 8.29 5.89 -11.18
CA HIS A 200 8.37 4.48 -11.59
C HIS A 200 7.77 3.59 -10.51
N PRO A 201 6.73 2.78 -10.81
CA PRO A 201 6.31 1.71 -9.92
C PRO A 201 7.46 0.73 -9.65
N ILE A 202 7.44 0.07 -8.49
CA ILE A 202 8.45 -0.91 -8.15
C ILE A 202 8.51 -2.00 -9.22
N GLY A 203 9.71 -2.21 -9.77
CA GLY A 203 9.96 -3.18 -10.83
C GLY A 203 9.73 -2.68 -12.26
N GLU A 204 9.43 -1.39 -12.48
CA GLU A 204 9.34 -0.83 -13.83
C GLU A 204 10.74 -0.62 -14.45
N VAL A 205 11.66 -0.04 -13.67
CA VAL A 205 13.06 0.15 -14.07
C VAL A 205 14.03 -0.69 -13.26
N ILE A 206 13.64 -1.06 -12.03
CA ILE A 206 14.41 -1.93 -11.16
C ILE A 206 14.29 -3.36 -11.69
N ARG A 207 15.42 -4.00 -11.97
CA ARG A 207 15.46 -5.41 -12.36
C ARG A 207 14.81 -6.30 -11.31
N HIS A 208 13.91 -7.18 -11.75
CA HIS A 208 13.10 -8.03 -10.86
C HIS A 208 13.98 -8.98 -10.05
N GLU A 209 15.00 -9.59 -10.68
CA GLU A 209 15.92 -10.48 -9.99
C GLU A 209 16.68 -9.75 -8.88
N THR A 210 17.21 -8.56 -9.18
CA THR A 210 17.94 -7.74 -8.20
C THR A 210 17.04 -7.36 -7.01
N LEU A 211 15.80 -6.96 -7.27
CA LEU A 211 14.83 -6.65 -6.22
C LEU A 211 14.53 -7.88 -5.36
N ILE A 212 14.26 -9.03 -5.98
CA ILE A 212 13.95 -10.28 -5.29
C ILE A 212 15.13 -10.70 -4.40
N GLU A 213 16.38 -10.52 -4.84
CA GLU A 213 17.55 -10.83 -4.00
C GLU A 213 17.65 -9.92 -2.77
N TYR A 214 17.36 -8.62 -2.89
CA TYR A 214 17.28 -7.74 -1.73
C TYR A 214 16.16 -8.14 -0.77
N ILE A 215 14.99 -8.51 -1.29
CA ILE A 215 13.86 -8.99 -0.48
C ILE A 215 14.25 -10.29 0.25
N LYS A 216 14.84 -11.27 -0.45
CA LYS A 216 15.34 -12.51 0.17
C LYS A 216 16.34 -12.21 1.27
N LYS A 217 17.26 -11.26 1.07
CA LYS A 217 18.21 -10.85 2.11
C LYS A 217 17.50 -10.33 3.35
N ALA A 218 16.49 -9.48 3.20
CA ALA A 218 15.68 -9.00 4.32
C ALA A 218 14.93 -10.14 5.01
N VAL A 219 14.33 -11.06 4.24
CA VAL A 219 13.58 -12.21 4.79
C VAL A 219 14.49 -13.19 5.53
N LEU A 220 15.68 -13.50 5.00
CA LEU A 220 16.64 -14.38 5.66
C LEU A 220 17.17 -13.78 6.96
N ALA A 221 17.43 -12.46 6.98
CA ALA A 221 17.80 -11.76 8.20
C ALA A 221 16.66 -11.78 9.24
N ALA A 222 15.42 -11.53 8.81
CA ALA A 222 14.24 -11.62 9.68
C ALA A 222 14.02 -13.05 10.20
N LEU A 223 14.27 -14.08 9.40
CA LEU A 223 14.19 -15.49 9.82
C LEU A 223 15.24 -15.84 10.89
N SER A 224 16.45 -15.28 10.78
CA SER A 224 17.51 -15.49 11.77
C SER A 224 17.26 -14.77 13.10
N ASP A 225 16.35 -13.79 13.11
CA ASP A 225 16.00 -12.95 14.26
C ASP A 225 14.61 -13.31 14.84
N LEU A 226 14.13 -14.54 14.61
CA LEU A 226 12.85 -14.98 15.16
C LEU A 226 12.96 -15.20 16.67
N GLU A 227 12.21 -14.41 17.43
CA GLU A 227 12.09 -14.53 18.88
C GLU A 227 10.62 -14.54 19.35
N PRO A 228 10.32 -15.13 20.53
CA PRO A 228 8.98 -15.05 21.10
C PRO A 228 8.63 -13.60 21.43
N VAL A 229 7.49 -13.12 20.93
CA VAL A 229 7.06 -11.74 21.14
C VAL A 229 5.69 -11.66 21.79
N LYS A 230 5.36 -10.45 22.27
CA LYS A 230 4.01 -10.09 22.68
C LYS A 230 3.49 -9.00 21.76
N VAL A 231 2.16 -8.89 21.67
CA VAL A 231 1.50 -7.91 20.80
C VAL A 231 0.71 -6.91 21.63
N ALA A 232 0.42 -5.75 21.04
CA ALA A 232 -0.57 -4.80 21.51
C ALA A 232 -1.08 -4.01 20.31
N CYS A 233 -2.37 -3.69 20.30
CA CYS A 233 -2.96 -2.84 19.27
C CYS A 233 -3.81 -1.75 19.93
N LYS A 234 -3.63 -0.51 19.47
CA LYS A 234 -4.33 0.66 20.01
C LYS A 234 -4.74 1.57 18.86
N SER A 235 -6.02 1.92 18.85
CA SER A 235 -6.55 2.95 17.95
C SER A 235 -6.70 4.25 18.73
N ILE A 236 -6.15 5.33 18.22
CA ILE A 236 -6.28 6.67 18.80
C ILE A 236 -6.92 7.61 17.78
N THR A 237 -7.82 8.47 18.24
CA THR A 237 -8.38 9.55 17.43
C THR A 237 -7.65 10.83 17.81
N ILE A 238 -6.98 11.46 16.84
CA ILE A 238 -6.36 12.77 17.04
C ILE A 238 -7.40 13.83 16.65
N PRO A 239 -7.99 14.56 17.61
CA PRO A 239 -8.98 15.59 17.29
C PRO A 239 -8.30 16.80 16.66
N ASN A 240 -9.09 17.62 15.96
CA ASN A 240 -8.68 18.95 15.48
C ASN A 240 -7.47 18.98 14.52
N VAL A 241 -7.19 17.89 13.81
CA VAL A 241 -6.23 17.92 12.70
C VAL A 241 -6.77 18.81 11.59
N LYS A 242 -6.05 19.90 11.29
CA LYS A 242 -6.41 20.79 10.19
C LYS A 242 -5.95 20.16 8.87
N VAL A 243 -6.90 19.80 8.03
CA VAL A 243 -6.67 19.34 6.66
C VAL A 243 -7.36 20.27 5.68
N ILE A 244 -6.91 20.27 4.42
CA ILE A 244 -7.66 20.92 3.34
C ILE A 244 -8.92 20.10 3.12
N GLY A 245 -10.07 20.66 3.52
CA GLY A 245 -11.36 20.00 3.34
C GLY A 245 -11.78 19.91 1.89
N GLN A 246 -12.74 19.04 1.60
CA GLN A 246 -13.28 18.83 0.25
C GLN A 246 -13.66 20.15 -0.44
N LYS A 247 -14.36 21.05 0.27
CA LYS A 247 -14.78 22.35 -0.27
C LYS A 247 -13.61 23.24 -0.70
N GLN A 248 -12.54 23.28 0.10
CA GLN A 248 -11.33 24.04 -0.23
C GLN A 248 -10.63 23.44 -1.45
N LEU A 249 -10.55 22.11 -1.53
CA LEU A 249 -9.97 21.40 -2.66
C LEU A 249 -10.77 21.64 -3.95
N GLU A 250 -12.09 21.51 -3.89
CA GLU A 250 -13.00 21.82 -5.01
C GLU A 250 -12.85 23.27 -5.49
N THR A 251 -12.70 24.20 -4.54
CA THR A 251 -12.49 25.63 -4.86
C THR A 251 -11.16 25.82 -5.59
N LEU A 252 -10.09 25.18 -5.13
CA LEU A 252 -8.77 25.22 -5.77
C LEU A 252 -8.82 24.65 -7.20
N CYS A 253 -9.43 23.48 -7.39
CA CYS A 253 -9.61 22.88 -8.72
C CYS A 253 -10.38 23.81 -9.66
N ARG A 254 -11.51 24.38 -9.18
CA ARG A 254 -12.31 25.32 -9.97
C ARG A 254 -11.55 26.59 -10.34
N LEU A 255 -10.66 27.07 -9.48
CA LEU A 255 -9.81 28.23 -9.78
C LEU A 255 -8.78 27.90 -10.87
N ILE A 256 -8.18 26.71 -10.83
CA ILE A 256 -7.26 26.22 -11.88
C ILE A 256 -7.99 26.13 -13.21
N ASP A 257 -9.17 25.50 -13.24
CA ASP A 257 -9.97 25.35 -14.47
C ASP A 257 -10.35 26.69 -15.08
N LYS A 258 -10.83 27.63 -14.25
CA LYS A 258 -11.18 28.99 -14.70
C LYS A 258 -9.96 29.74 -15.23
N THR A 259 -8.81 29.61 -14.55
CA THR A 259 -7.55 30.24 -14.98
C THR A 259 -7.09 29.68 -16.33
N LEU A 260 -7.10 28.35 -16.50
CA LEU A 260 -6.76 27.69 -17.76
C LEU A 260 -7.72 28.09 -18.90
N GLN A 261 -9.02 28.15 -18.61
CA GLN A 261 -10.01 28.58 -19.61
C GLN A 261 -9.79 30.04 -20.03
N LYS A 262 -9.52 30.93 -19.08
CA LYS A 262 -9.23 32.35 -19.36
C LYS A 262 -7.92 32.51 -20.12
N ALA A 263 -6.88 31.78 -19.73
CA ALA A 263 -5.59 31.76 -20.42
C ALA A 263 -5.76 31.32 -21.88
N LYS A 264 -6.48 30.22 -22.15
CA LYS A 264 -6.78 29.76 -23.52
C LYS A 264 -7.52 30.82 -24.34
N ARG A 265 -8.52 31.50 -23.75
CA ARG A 265 -9.26 32.57 -24.44
C ARG A 265 -8.42 33.80 -24.79
N VAL A 266 -7.36 34.09 -24.04
CA VAL A 266 -6.50 35.27 -24.26
C VAL A 266 -5.30 34.91 -25.13
N ILE A 267 -4.60 33.82 -24.83
CA ILE A 267 -3.34 33.44 -25.49
C ILE A 267 -3.60 33.03 -26.95
N VAL A 268 -4.66 32.27 -27.23
CA VAL A 268 -4.94 31.79 -28.59
C VAL A 268 -5.12 32.95 -29.59
N PRO A 269 -6.01 33.94 -29.36
CA PRO A 269 -6.15 35.05 -30.29
C PRO A 269 -4.92 35.96 -30.33
N LEU A 270 -4.22 36.15 -29.21
CA LEU A 270 -2.99 36.95 -29.16
C LEU A 270 -1.87 36.34 -30.01
N LEU A 271 -1.67 35.01 -29.93
CA LEU A 271 -0.69 34.29 -30.74
C LEU A 271 -1.12 34.23 -32.21
N ALA A 272 -2.42 34.09 -32.49
CA ALA A 272 -2.93 34.10 -33.86
C ALA A 272 -2.74 35.49 -34.51
N SER A 273 -3.04 36.57 -33.80
CA SER A 273 -2.90 37.93 -34.33
C SER A 273 -1.44 38.35 -34.47
N SER A 274 -0.58 38.01 -33.52
CA SER A 274 0.86 38.27 -33.62
C SER A 274 1.51 37.45 -34.74
N GLY A 275 1.12 36.18 -34.90
CA GLY A 275 1.55 35.33 -36.00
C GLY A 275 1.13 35.87 -37.36
N LEU A 276 -0.12 36.33 -37.51
CA LEU A 276 -0.61 36.96 -38.74
C LEU A 276 0.16 38.24 -39.07
N LEU A 277 0.41 39.09 -38.05
CA LEU A 277 1.18 40.32 -38.21
C LEU A 277 2.63 40.02 -38.66
N LEU A 278 3.28 39.03 -38.06
CA LEU A 278 4.62 38.58 -38.45
C LEU A 278 4.65 38.09 -39.91
N MET A 279 3.66 37.31 -40.34
CA MET A 279 3.55 36.88 -41.74
C MET A 279 3.38 38.07 -42.69
N LEU A 280 2.54 39.05 -42.33
CA LEU A 280 2.33 40.25 -43.14
C LEU A 280 3.62 41.08 -43.26
N ILE A 281 4.38 41.27 -42.18
CA ILE A 281 5.67 41.96 -42.20
C ILE A 281 6.66 41.22 -43.11
N LEU A 282 6.71 39.90 -43.03
CA LEU A 282 7.60 39.08 -43.86
C LEU A 282 7.27 39.14 -45.36
N MET A 283 6.03 39.47 -45.73
CA MET A 283 5.65 39.65 -47.13
C MET A 283 6.03 41.02 -47.71
N ILE A 284 6.34 41.99 -46.83
CA ILE A 284 6.66 43.38 -47.21
C ILE A 284 8.19 43.59 -47.27
N VAL A 285 8.97 42.75 -46.61
CA VAL A 285 10.44 42.70 -46.63
C VAL A 285 10.92 41.76 -47.74
#